data_AF-A0A966P4N5-F1
#
_entry.id   AF-A0A966P4N5-F1
#
_cell.length_a   1.000
_cell.length_b   1.000
_cell.length_c   1.000
_cell.angle_alpha   90.00
_cell.angle_beta   90.00
_cell.angle_gamma   90.00
#
_symmetry.space_group_name_H-M   'P 1'
#
loop_
_entity.id
_entity.type
_entity.pdbx_description
1 polymer ?
#
loop_
_entity_poly.entity_id
_entity_poly.type
_entity_poly.pdbx_seq_one_letter_code
_entity_poly.pdbx_strand_id
1 'polypeptide(L)' 'DRSERIRTYNFPQGRVTDHRINLTLYRIAAMLDGDIDELLDALAAAHQADLLASLGEP' A
#
# COMPACT_ATOMS: atom_id res chain seq x y z
N ASP A 1 0.81 9.71 18.26
CA ASP A 1 0.21 10.03 16.96
C ASP A 1 1.21 9.73 15.85
N ARG A 2 1.07 8.58 15.19
CA ARG A 2 1.84 8.18 13.99
C ARG A 2 0.87 7.80 12.87
N SER A 3 -0.40 8.16 13.02
CA SER A 3 -1.53 7.74 12.21
C SER A 3 -1.61 8.47 10.87
N GLU A 4 -0.73 9.45 10.64
CA GLU A 4 -0.70 10.25 9.41
C GLU A 4 0.30 9.74 8.36
N ARG A 5 1.01 8.63 8.62
CA ARG A 5 2.04 8.13 7.68
C ARG A 5 1.42 7.22 6.63
N ILE A 6 1.38 7.70 5.39
CA ILE A 6 0.89 6.90 4.24
C ILE A 6 1.76 5.64 4.02
N ARG A 7 3.09 5.76 4.12
CA ARG A 7 4.03 4.63 3.94
C ARG A 7 5.18 4.67 4.93
N THR A 8 5.78 3.51 5.17
CA THR A 8 7.03 3.34 5.92
C THR A 8 8.01 2.53 5.09
N TYR A 9 9.19 3.11 4.82
CA TYR A 9 10.29 2.45 4.13
C TYR A 9 11.32 1.99 5.17
N ASN A 10 11.58 0.68 5.24
CA ASN A 10 12.55 0.08 6.17
C ASN A 10 13.67 -0.56 5.36
N PHE A 11 14.74 0.21 5.13
CA PHE A 11 15.91 -0.21 4.36
C PHE A 11 16.67 -1.39 4.99
N PRO A 12 16.95 -1.43 6.31
CA PRO A 12 17.68 -2.55 6.92
C PRO A 12 16.99 -3.90 6.73
N GLN A 13 15.66 -3.92 6.71
CA GLN A 13 14.86 -5.13 6.54
C GLN A 13 14.25 -5.26 5.13
N GLY A 14 14.67 -4.41 4.19
CA GLY A 14 14.30 -4.53 2.78
C GLY A 14 12.82 -4.33 2.46
N ARG A 15 12.03 -3.70 3.33
CA ARG A 15 10.56 -3.68 3.20
C ARG A 15 9.95 -2.28 3.09
N VAL A 16 8.78 -2.24 2.48
CA VAL A 16 7.89 -1.08 2.41
C VAL A 16 6.54 -1.49 2.96
N THR A 17 6.00 -0.70 3.89
CA THR A 17 4.65 -0.89 4.43
C THR A 17 3.79 0.30 4.01
N ASP A 18 2.67 0.05 3.32
CA ASP A 18 1.63 1.04 3.05
C ASP A 18 0.50 0.91 4.08
N HIS A 19 0.28 1.96 4.85
CA HIS A 19 -0.65 1.95 5.98
C HIS A 19 -2.10 2.21 5.56
N ARG A 20 -2.35 2.68 4.33
CA ARG A 20 -3.73 2.89 3.84
C ARG A 20 -4.47 1.57 3.70
N ILE A 21 -3.73 0.53 3.29
CA ILE A 21 -4.27 -0.81 3.02
C ILE A 21 -3.61 -1.90 3.88
N ASN A 22 -2.75 -1.50 4.84
CA ASN A 22 -1.95 -2.41 5.68
C ASN A 22 -1.14 -3.46 4.88
N LEU A 23 -0.63 -3.08 3.71
CA LEU A 23 0.18 -3.94 2.84
C LEU A 23 1.66 -3.80 3.21
N THR A 24 2.38 -4.92 3.32
CA THR A 24 3.83 -4.93 3.48
C THR A 24 4.50 -5.74 2.38
N LEU A 25 5.42 -5.10 1.66
CA LEU A 25 6.19 -5.68 0.56
C LEU A 25 7.67 -5.75 0.93
N TYR A 26 8.31 -6.90 0.74
CA TYR A 26 9.73 -7.14 1.07
C TYR A 26 10.65 -6.96 -0.14
N ARG A 27 10.41 -5.88 -0.90
CA ARG A 27 11.07 -5.64 -2.20
C ARG A 27 11.46 -4.19 -2.42
N ILE A 28 11.92 -3.50 -1.37
CA ILE A 28 12.24 -2.07 -1.43
C ILE A 28 13.23 -1.71 -2.55
N ALA A 29 14.23 -2.56 -2.82
CA ALA A 29 15.21 -2.29 -3.86
C ALA A 29 14.57 -2.24 -5.26
N ALA A 30 13.72 -3.20 -5.60
CA ALA A 30 12.99 -3.22 -6.86
C ALA A 30 12.02 -2.02 -6.98
N MET A 31 11.34 -1.67 -5.89
CA MET A 31 10.44 -0.51 -5.88
C MET A 31 11.19 0.82 -6.10
N LEU A 32 12.40 0.94 -5.56
CA LEU A 32 13.25 2.12 -5.78
C LEU A 32 13.81 2.17 -7.20
N ASP A 33 13.96 1.02 -7.86
CA ASP A 33 14.36 0.92 -9.28
C ASP A 33 13.20 1.23 -10.24
N GLY A 34 11.97 1.35 -9.72
CA GLY A 34 10.77 1.72 -10.48
C GLY A 34 9.70 0.63 -10.57
N ASP A 35 9.96 -0.58 -10.03
CA ASP A 35 9.01 -1.68 -10.03
C ASP A 35 7.95 -1.49 -8.93
N ILE A 36 7.06 -0.52 -9.15
CA ILE A 36 6.01 -0.10 -8.21
C ILE A 36 4.61 -0.54 -8.61
N ASP A 37 4.45 -1.19 -9.76
CA ASP A 37 3.14 -1.59 -10.30
C ASP A 37 2.35 -2.47 -9.34
N GLU A 38 3.00 -3.41 -8.65
CA GLU A 38 2.36 -4.28 -7.65
C GLU A 38 1.74 -3.47 -6.49
N LEU A 39 2.42 -2.41 -6.04
CA LEU A 39 1.88 -1.54 -5.00
C LEU A 39 0.69 -0.73 -5.53
N LEU A 40 0.78 -0.22 -6.77
CA LEU A 40 -0.27 0.59 -7.38
C LEU A 40 -1.54 -0.24 -7.61
N ASP A 41 -1.40 -1.45 -8.12
CA ASP A 41 -2.52 -2.38 -8.35
C ASP A 41 -3.24 -2.72 -7.03
N ALA A 42 -2.48 -3.07 -5.99
CA ALA A 42 -3.05 -3.36 -4.68
C ALA A 42 -3.83 -2.18 -4.08
N LEU A 43 -3.33 -0.95 -4.27
CA LEU A 43 -4.03 0.27 -3.82
C LEU A 43 -5.30 0.54 -4.62
N ALA A 44 -5.25 0.37 -5.94
CA ALA A 44 -6.41 0.55 -6.81
C ALA A 44 -7.50 -0.48 -6.49
N ALA A 45 -7.13 -1.75 -6.30
CA ALA A 45 -8.04 -2.82 -5.93
C ALA A 45 -8.72 -2.55 -4.58
N ALA A 46 -7.94 -2.13 -3.57
CA ALA A 46 -8.49 -1.77 -2.26
C ALA A 46 -9.45 -0.57 -2.35
N HIS A 47 -9.11 0.45 -3.13
CA HIS A 47 -9.99 1.59 -3.33
C HIS A 47 -11.30 1.19 -4.04
N GLN A 48 -11.22 0.35 -5.07
CA GLN A 48 -12.41 -0.14 -5.75
C GLN A 48 -13.32 -0.97 -4.82
N ALA A 49 -12.73 -1.79 -3.95
CA ALA A 49 -13.47 -2.55 -2.96
C ALA A 49 -14.21 -1.64 -1.95
N ASP A 50 -13.56 -0.57 -1.49
CA ASP A 50 -14.15 0.44 -0.61
C ASP A 50 -15.33 1.19 -1.27
N LEU A 51 -15.17 1.58 -2.54
CA LEU A 51 -16.26 2.19 -3.31
C LEU A 51 -17.46 1.24 -3.47
N LEU A 52 -17.20 -0.05 -3.76
CA LEU A 52 -18.26 -1.05 -3.87
C LEU A 52 -18.97 -1.29 -2.53
N ALA A 53 -18.22 -1.32 -1.43
CA ALA A 53 -18.78 -1.47 -0.09
C ALA A 53 -19.70 -0.29 0.26
N SER A 54 -19.24 0.95 0.02
CA SER A 54 -20.03 2.16 0.31
C SER A 54 -21.27 2.33 -0.57
N LEU A 55 -21.26 1.80 -1.79
CA LEU A 55 -22.44 1.75 -2.68
C LEU A 55 -23.47 0.69 -2.26
N GLY A 56 -23.07 -0.31 -1.48
CA GLY A 56 -23.90 -1.43 -1.03
C GLY A 56 -24.55 -1.26 0.34
N GLU A 57 -24.27 -0.17 1.04
CA GLU A 57 -24.91 0.15 2.32
C GLU A 57 -26.29 0.83 2.06
N PRO A 58 -27.41 0.31 2.60
CA PRO A 58 -28.75 0.83 2.38
C PRO A 58 -29.08 2.13 3.14
#